data_AF-A0A962LRR3-F1
#
_entry.id   AF-A0A962LRR3-F1
#
_cell.length_a   1.000
_cell.length_b   1.000
_cell.length_c   1.000
_cell.angle_alpha   90.00
_cell.angle_beta   90.00
_cell.angle_gamma   90.00
#
_symmetry.space_group_name_H-M   'P 1'
#
loop_
_entity.id
_entity.type
_entity.pdbx_description
1 polymer ?
#
loop_
_entity_poly.entity_id
_entity_poly.type
_entity_poly.pdbx_seq_one_letter_code
_entity_poly.pdbx_strand_id
1 'polypeptide(L)'
;MQTETTPGGATAAATTPPQQTPAASGALAATAPGQLRVIKRNGTVVPFEASKIAVAITKAFLAVEGGTAAASSRIHETVAKLTAMVMSTFQRRMPSGGTIHIEDIQDQVELALMRSGEHKIARDYVIYREQQSQKRAAKQALSPATQAAAGNITVVQADGSRAPLDIDRLHTIVSEACYDLSDVSETRILDEALKNLYDGVSQSELSTSLVITARTLIEQEPNYTFVAARLLCDTLRSEALSFLGVADDATQHDMGTLYAKALPAYVAKGVELELLAPQLQKFDLERLGAALLPERDLQFTYLGLQTLYDRYFIHSNNTRIELPQIFFMRVAMGLAAEEDDMNARAIEFYQLLSSFDYMSSTPTLFNAGTLRPQLSSCYLTTVPDNLHGIYGSIQDNAMLSKFAGGLGNDWTPVRALGAYIKGTNGKSQGVVPFLKVVNDTAVAVNQGGKRKGAVCAYLETWHLDIEEFVELRKNT
;
A
#
# COMPACT_ATOMS: atom_id res chain seq x y z
N MET A 1 -1.62 9.25 81.72
CA MET A 1 -1.51 8.65 83.07
C MET A 1 -0.73 7.36 82.93
N GLN A 2 0.25 7.20 83.81
CA GLN A 2 1.10 6.01 83.96
C GLN A 2 0.26 4.74 84.09
N THR A 3 0.79 3.62 83.62
CA THR A 3 0.94 2.41 84.45
C THR A 3 1.78 1.38 83.71
N GLU A 4 2.96 1.13 84.28
CA GLU A 4 3.75 -0.07 84.06
C GLU A 4 2.99 -1.30 84.60
N THR A 5 3.23 -2.47 84.00
CA THR A 5 3.30 -3.77 84.71
C THR A 5 3.83 -4.86 83.76
N THR A 6 5.12 -5.16 83.91
CA THR A 6 5.74 -6.51 83.73
C THR A 6 5.27 -7.41 84.91
N PRO A 7 5.54 -8.74 85.01
CA PRO A 7 6.54 -9.55 84.30
C PRO A 7 6.18 -11.03 83.98
N GLY A 8 7.11 -11.73 83.33
CA GLY A 8 7.30 -13.17 83.55
C GLY A 8 7.85 -13.94 82.36
N GLY A 9 9.06 -14.49 82.48
CA GLY A 9 9.43 -15.70 81.74
C GLY A 9 10.81 -15.75 81.09
N ALA A 10 11.83 -15.99 81.91
CA ALA A 10 12.98 -16.87 81.69
C ALA A 10 13.79 -16.84 80.36
N THR A 11 15.06 -16.53 80.58
CA THR A 11 16.26 -16.72 79.75
C THR A 11 16.49 -18.13 79.24
N ALA A 12 16.92 -18.27 77.98
CA ALA A 12 17.94 -19.24 77.57
C ALA A 12 18.63 -18.76 76.28
N ALA A 13 19.92 -18.44 76.39
CA ALA A 13 20.79 -18.19 75.25
C ALA A 13 21.08 -19.51 74.53
N ALA A 14 20.87 -19.55 73.21
CA ALA A 14 21.31 -20.63 72.34
C ALA A 14 22.10 -20.03 71.18
N THR A 15 23.35 -20.45 71.13
CA THR A 15 24.38 -20.27 70.11
C THR A 15 23.91 -20.63 68.70
N THR A 16 24.07 -19.70 67.76
CA THR A 16 23.86 -19.89 66.32
C THR A 16 25.06 -20.64 65.70
N PRO A 17 24.88 -21.80 65.05
CA PRO A 17 25.88 -22.39 64.17
C PRO A 17 25.83 -21.75 62.76
N PRO A 18 26.95 -21.68 62.03
CA PRO A 18 26.99 -21.07 60.71
C PRO A 18 26.25 -21.94 59.69
N GLN A 19 25.28 -21.32 59.02
CA GLN A 19 24.47 -21.92 57.98
C GLN A 19 25.30 -22.05 56.69
N GLN A 20 25.54 -23.28 56.25
CA GLN A 20 26.15 -23.61 54.97
C GLN A 20 25.14 -23.35 53.83
N THR A 21 25.47 -22.41 52.95
CA THR A 21 24.73 -22.16 51.70
C THR A 21 25.16 -23.16 50.63
N PRO A 22 24.24 -23.71 49.80
CA PRO A 22 24.62 -24.58 48.69
C PRO A 22 25.40 -23.81 47.62
N ALA A 23 26.49 -24.39 47.13
CA ALA A 23 27.36 -23.82 46.11
C ALA A 23 26.64 -23.67 44.75
N ALA A 24 26.31 -22.42 44.40
CA ALA A 24 26.01 -22.01 43.02
C ALA A 24 27.32 -21.98 42.20
N SER A 25 27.77 -23.15 41.77
CA SER A 25 28.94 -23.31 40.90
C SER A 25 28.51 -23.15 39.43
N GLY A 26 28.44 -21.89 38.97
CA GLY A 26 28.20 -21.61 37.54
C GLY A 26 28.17 -20.13 37.14
N ALA A 27 27.87 -19.21 38.06
CA ALA A 27 27.65 -17.80 37.72
C ALA A 27 28.76 -16.83 38.16
N LEU A 28 29.83 -17.31 38.82
CA LEU A 28 30.89 -16.47 39.42
C LEU A 28 32.30 -16.76 38.86
N ALA A 29 32.40 -17.18 37.60
CA ALA A 29 33.65 -17.16 36.82
C ALA A 29 33.70 -15.95 35.84
N ALA A 30 33.10 -14.83 36.26
CA ALA A 30 32.82 -13.67 35.41
C ALA A 30 34.03 -12.76 35.12
N THR A 31 35.16 -12.90 35.82
CA THR A 31 36.31 -11.98 35.67
C THR A 31 37.66 -12.67 35.92
N ALA A 32 38.12 -13.53 35.01
CA ALA A 32 39.51 -13.97 34.99
C ALA A 32 40.38 -12.94 34.22
N PRO A 33 41.46 -12.38 34.81
CA PRO A 33 42.31 -11.38 34.15
C PRO A 33 43.00 -11.96 32.91
N GLY A 34 42.99 -11.23 31.78
CA GLY A 34 43.80 -11.54 30.60
C GLY A 34 43.13 -12.30 29.44
N GLN A 35 41.83 -12.63 29.51
CA GLN A 35 41.13 -13.33 28.41
C GLN A 35 40.15 -12.41 27.67
N LEU A 36 40.20 -12.43 26.33
CA LEU A 36 39.22 -11.75 25.46
C LEU A 36 37.94 -12.60 25.33
N ARG A 37 36.78 -11.97 25.43
CA ARG A 37 35.46 -12.60 25.23
C ARG A 37 34.66 -11.81 24.20
N VAL A 38 33.77 -12.47 23.47
CA VAL A 38 32.95 -11.87 22.40
C VAL A 38 31.48 -11.88 22.81
N ILE A 39 30.84 -10.72 22.71
CA ILE A 39 29.40 -10.58 22.86
C ILE A 39 28.78 -10.91 21.49
N LYS A 40 28.06 -12.04 21.42
CA LYS A 40 27.30 -12.43 20.23
C LYS A 40 26.07 -11.53 20.06
N ARG A 41 25.53 -11.51 18.84
CA ARG A 41 24.34 -10.71 18.46
C ARG A 41 23.08 -10.98 19.33
N ASN A 42 23.02 -12.12 20.02
CA ASN A 42 21.93 -12.51 20.92
C ASN A 42 22.22 -12.20 22.41
N GLY A 43 23.25 -11.40 22.70
CA GLY A 43 23.66 -11.05 24.06
C GLY A 43 24.49 -12.11 24.80
N THR A 44 24.70 -13.30 24.21
CA THR A 44 25.51 -14.34 24.86
C THR A 44 27.00 -14.04 24.76
N VAL A 45 27.73 -14.25 25.85
CA VAL A 45 29.19 -14.04 25.91
C VAL A 45 29.90 -15.36 25.68
N VAL A 46 30.80 -15.40 24.69
CA VAL A 46 31.61 -16.59 24.38
C VAL A 46 33.10 -16.28 24.43
N PRO A 47 33.97 -17.29 24.60
CA PRO A 47 35.42 -17.11 24.46
C PRO A 47 35.79 -16.58 23.07
N PHE A 48 36.81 -15.72 22.99
CA PHE A 48 37.35 -15.26 21.71
C PHE A 48 38.16 -16.37 21.03
N GLU A 49 37.75 -16.77 19.83
CA GLU A 49 38.41 -17.81 19.03
C GLU A 49 38.94 -17.25 17.71
N ALA A 50 40.27 -17.22 17.55
CA ALA A 50 40.93 -16.76 16.33
C ALA A 50 40.56 -17.61 15.09
N SER A 51 40.28 -18.89 15.29
CA SER A 51 39.88 -19.82 14.24
C SER A 51 38.59 -19.38 13.52
N LYS A 52 37.65 -18.71 14.22
CA LYS A 52 36.41 -18.20 13.62
C LYS A 52 36.67 -17.06 12.63
N ILE A 53 37.65 -16.20 12.94
CA ILE A 53 38.08 -15.11 12.05
C ILE A 53 38.75 -15.70 10.80
N ALA A 54 39.67 -16.65 10.98
CA ALA A 54 40.32 -17.32 9.87
C ALA A 54 39.31 -18.01 8.93
N VAL A 55 38.31 -18.70 9.47
CA VAL A 55 37.23 -19.32 8.68
C VAL A 55 36.40 -18.29 7.93
N ALA A 56 36.06 -17.15 8.55
CA ALA A 56 35.29 -16.10 7.89
C ALA A 56 36.05 -15.47 6.71
N ILE A 57 37.34 -15.16 6.91
CA ILE A 57 38.20 -14.63 5.84
C ILE A 57 38.39 -15.68 4.73
N THR A 58 38.61 -16.95 5.08
CA THR A 58 38.76 -18.04 4.09
C THR A 58 37.51 -18.18 3.21
N LYS A 59 36.31 -18.09 3.79
CA LYS A 59 35.05 -18.11 3.03
C LYS A 59 34.95 -16.94 2.07
N ALA A 60 35.43 -15.76 2.46
CA ALA A 60 35.48 -14.59 1.60
C ALA A 60 36.39 -14.83 0.37
N PHE A 61 37.58 -15.39 0.59
CA PHE A 61 38.50 -15.75 -0.50
C PHE A 61 37.90 -16.80 -1.44
N LEU A 62 37.28 -17.85 -0.89
CA LEU A 62 36.64 -18.91 -1.67
C LEU A 62 35.45 -18.43 -2.50
N ALA A 63 34.70 -17.44 -2.00
CA ALA A 63 33.57 -16.87 -2.73
C ALA A 63 34.02 -16.13 -4.01
N VAL A 64 35.23 -15.56 -4.02
CA VAL A 64 35.76 -14.80 -5.16
C VAL A 64 36.63 -15.64 -6.09
N GLU A 65 37.44 -16.54 -5.53
CA GLU A 65 38.45 -17.31 -6.28
C GLU A 65 37.99 -18.75 -6.63
N GLY A 66 36.85 -19.21 -6.11
CA GLY A 66 36.30 -20.53 -6.39
C GLY A 66 36.91 -21.69 -5.59
N GLY A 67 36.32 -22.88 -5.69
CA GLY A 67 36.64 -24.05 -4.85
C GLY A 67 38.05 -24.62 -5.04
N THR A 68 38.70 -24.39 -6.18
CA THR A 68 40.10 -24.78 -6.44
C THR A 68 41.10 -24.06 -5.54
N ALA A 69 40.69 -22.95 -4.92
CA ALA A 69 41.52 -22.18 -4.01
C ALA A 69 41.60 -22.77 -2.58
N ALA A 70 40.78 -23.78 -2.25
CA ALA A 70 40.70 -24.35 -0.89
C ALA A 70 42.01 -25.02 -0.40
N ALA A 71 42.84 -25.51 -1.32
CA ALA A 71 44.15 -26.12 -1.02
C ALA A 71 45.33 -25.18 -1.28
N SER A 72 45.09 -23.90 -1.60
CA SER A 72 46.15 -22.95 -1.95
C SER A 72 46.96 -22.52 -0.73
N SER A 73 48.26 -22.81 -0.71
CA SER A 73 49.19 -22.37 0.33
C SER A 73 49.21 -20.84 0.48
N ARG A 74 49.11 -20.12 -0.65
CA ARG A 74 49.01 -18.65 -0.69
C ARG A 74 47.84 -18.14 0.15
N ILE A 75 46.66 -18.76 0.04
CA ILE A 75 45.47 -18.30 0.78
C ILE A 75 45.62 -18.58 2.26
N HIS A 76 46.12 -19.76 2.64
CA HIS A 76 46.36 -20.09 4.04
C HIS A 76 47.35 -19.13 4.70
N GLU A 77 48.43 -18.76 4.01
CA GLU A 77 49.41 -17.77 4.49
C GLU A 77 48.81 -16.37 4.62
N THR A 78 48.06 -15.90 3.61
CA THR A 78 47.40 -14.59 3.63
C THR A 78 46.34 -14.52 4.73
N VAL A 79 45.50 -15.55 4.88
CA VAL A 79 44.48 -15.62 5.93
C VAL A 79 45.12 -15.63 7.32
N ALA A 80 46.21 -16.37 7.53
CA ALA A 80 46.94 -16.38 8.79
C ALA A 80 47.50 -14.99 9.12
N LYS A 81 48.09 -14.30 8.13
CA LYS A 81 48.62 -12.94 8.28
C LYS A 81 47.53 -11.93 8.63
N LEU A 82 46.38 -11.98 7.94
CA LEU A 82 45.24 -11.10 8.21
C LEU A 82 44.62 -11.37 9.58
N THR A 83 44.47 -12.64 9.95
CA THR A 83 43.97 -13.03 11.28
C THR A 83 44.90 -12.52 12.38
N ALA A 84 46.22 -12.66 12.21
CA ALA A 84 47.20 -12.13 13.15
C ALA A 84 47.15 -10.58 13.26
N MET A 85 46.92 -9.89 12.14
CA MET A 85 46.76 -8.43 12.13
C MET A 85 45.54 -7.99 12.94
N VAL A 86 44.39 -8.64 12.73
CA VAL A 86 43.15 -8.38 13.51
C VAL A 86 43.37 -8.66 14.99
N MET A 87 43.99 -9.80 15.33
CA MET A 87 44.31 -10.15 16.73
C MET A 87 45.23 -9.14 17.40
N SER A 88 46.27 -8.68 16.69
CA SER A 88 47.22 -7.71 17.24
C SER A 88 46.56 -6.37 17.57
N THR A 89 45.54 -5.96 16.80
CA THR A 89 44.78 -4.74 17.05
C THR A 89 43.97 -4.83 18.34
N PHE A 90 43.32 -5.96 18.59
CA PHE A 90 42.57 -6.18 19.83
C PHE A 90 43.48 -6.33 21.06
N GLN A 91 44.62 -7.04 20.94
CA GLN A 91 45.60 -7.15 22.02
C GLN A 91 46.23 -5.80 22.38
N ARG A 92 46.49 -4.93 21.40
CA ARG A 92 47.01 -3.56 21.64
C ARG A 92 45.99 -2.66 22.33
N ARG A 93 44.70 -2.77 21.99
CA ARG A 93 43.64 -1.95 22.59
C ARG A 93 43.24 -2.43 23.98
N MET A 94 43.39 -3.72 24.28
CA MET A 94 42.94 -4.33 25.53
C MET A 94 44.01 -5.27 26.13
N PRO A 95 45.11 -4.73 26.70
CA PRO A 95 46.23 -5.51 27.21
C PRO A 95 45.88 -6.40 28.42
N SER A 96 44.79 -6.11 29.14
CA SER A 96 44.35 -6.85 30.33
C SER A 96 43.16 -7.80 30.06
N GLY A 97 42.77 -7.98 28.79
CA GLY A 97 41.53 -8.67 28.41
C GLY A 97 40.31 -7.74 28.39
N GLY A 98 39.17 -8.25 27.93
CA GLY A 98 37.94 -7.45 27.79
C GLY A 98 36.84 -8.15 26.98
N THR A 99 35.69 -7.51 26.90
CA THR A 99 34.55 -7.95 26.06
C THR A 99 34.45 -7.08 24.82
N ILE A 100 34.34 -7.69 23.64
CA ILE A 100 34.17 -6.99 22.36
C ILE A 100 32.87 -7.42 21.67
N HIS A 101 32.22 -6.51 20.95
CA HIS A 101 31.03 -6.85 20.19
C HIS A 101 31.42 -7.58 18.91
N ILE A 102 30.58 -8.50 18.45
CA ILE A 102 30.85 -9.25 17.22
C ILE A 102 30.97 -8.35 15.98
N GLU A 103 30.26 -7.22 15.96
CA GLU A 103 30.37 -6.21 14.89
C GLU A 103 31.75 -5.55 14.86
N ASP A 104 32.35 -5.27 16.03
CA ASP A 104 33.70 -4.69 16.11
C ASP A 104 34.74 -5.61 15.46
N ILE A 105 34.55 -6.93 15.59
CA ILE A 105 35.41 -7.94 14.95
C ILE A 105 35.23 -7.90 13.44
N GLN A 106 34.00 -7.76 12.94
CA GLN A 106 33.73 -7.69 11.50
C GLN A 106 34.35 -6.44 10.88
N ASP A 107 34.22 -5.28 11.55
CA ASP A 107 34.82 -4.02 11.09
C ASP A 107 36.36 -4.12 11.02
N GLN A 108 37.00 -4.79 12.00
CA GLN A 108 38.45 -5.01 11.95
C GLN A 108 38.88 -5.98 10.85
N VAL A 109 38.05 -6.98 10.52
CA VAL A 109 38.31 -7.89 9.39
C VAL A 109 38.24 -7.15 8.05
N GLU A 110 37.22 -6.29 7.87
CA GLU A 110 37.08 -5.45 6.68
C GLU A 110 38.29 -4.51 6.53
N LEU A 111 38.67 -3.84 7.62
CA LEU A 111 39.81 -2.94 7.62
C LEU A 111 41.13 -3.65 7.29
N ALA A 112 41.32 -4.89 7.78
CA ALA A 112 42.49 -5.70 7.46
C ALA A 112 42.52 -6.14 5.98
N LEU A 113 41.37 -6.51 5.41
CA LEU A 113 41.23 -6.84 3.98
C LEU A 113 41.48 -5.61 3.09
N MET A 114 40.99 -4.44 3.47
CA MET A 114 41.24 -3.19 2.72
C MET A 114 42.71 -2.76 2.77
N ARG A 115 43.35 -2.84 3.95
CA ARG A 115 44.76 -2.42 4.14
C ARG A 115 45.78 -3.35 3.49
N SER A 116 45.41 -4.60 3.23
CA SER A 116 46.27 -5.58 2.55
C SER A 116 46.18 -5.52 1.03
N GLY A 117 45.34 -4.64 0.47
CA GLY A 117 45.15 -4.49 -0.99
C GLY A 117 44.15 -5.49 -1.59
N GLU A 118 43.49 -6.31 -0.77
CA GLU A 118 42.52 -7.33 -1.21
C GLU A 118 41.13 -6.72 -1.48
N HIS A 119 41.07 -5.67 -2.31
CA HIS A 119 39.89 -4.82 -2.50
C HIS A 119 38.66 -5.58 -3.04
N LYS A 120 38.87 -6.57 -3.90
CA LYS A 120 37.77 -7.37 -4.48
C LYS A 120 37.12 -8.24 -3.40
N ILE A 121 37.94 -8.90 -2.57
CA ILE A 121 37.48 -9.76 -1.48
C ILE A 121 36.86 -8.93 -0.35
N ALA A 122 37.43 -7.76 -0.04
CA ALA A 122 36.86 -6.83 0.93
C ALA A 122 35.44 -6.39 0.52
N ARG A 123 35.25 -6.05 -0.76
CA ARG A 123 33.94 -5.66 -1.30
C ARG A 123 32.90 -6.77 -1.18
N ASP A 124 33.25 -7.98 -1.61
CA ASP A 124 32.32 -9.11 -1.57
C ASP A 124 32.02 -9.56 -0.13
N TYR A 125 32.99 -9.42 0.78
CA TYR A 125 32.78 -9.63 2.22
C TYR A 125 31.77 -8.64 2.82
N VAL A 126 31.88 -7.34 2.48
CA VAL A 126 30.94 -6.29 2.91
C VAL A 126 29.54 -6.56 2.35
N ILE A 127 29.42 -6.86 1.06
CA ILE A 127 28.13 -7.17 0.42
C ILE A 127 27.48 -8.38 1.09
N TYR A 128 28.25 -9.46 1.34
CA TYR A 128 27.74 -10.64 2.01
C TYR A 128 27.32 -10.37 3.47
N ARG A 129 28.09 -9.56 4.21
CA ARG A 129 27.76 -9.14 5.58
C ARG A 129 26.42 -8.39 5.60
N GLU A 130 26.23 -7.45 4.69
CA GLU A 130 25.03 -6.62 4.56
C GLU A 130 23.81 -7.46 4.19
N GLN A 131 23.91 -8.31 3.16
CA GLN A 131 22.83 -9.24 2.79
C GLN A 131 22.44 -10.16 3.95
N GLN A 132 23.40 -10.64 4.73
CA GLN A 132 23.12 -11.46 5.91
C GLN A 132 22.53 -10.63 7.06
N SER A 133 22.84 -9.33 7.15
CA SER A 133 22.22 -8.39 8.10
C SER A 133 20.74 -8.20 7.77
N GLN A 134 20.44 -7.93 6.50
CA GLN A 134 19.09 -7.78 5.98
C GLN A 134 18.27 -9.06 6.15
N LYS A 135 18.83 -10.23 5.79
CA LYS A 135 18.18 -11.54 6.04
C LYS A 135 17.90 -11.85 7.51
N ARG A 136 18.66 -11.25 8.44
CA ARG A 136 18.43 -11.39 9.88
C ARG A 136 17.38 -10.41 10.38
N ALA A 137 17.38 -9.16 9.90
CA ALA A 137 16.35 -8.18 10.19
C ALA A 137 14.97 -8.66 9.70
N ALA A 138 14.93 -9.33 8.53
CA ALA A 138 13.73 -9.95 8.00
C ALA A 138 13.26 -11.21 8.77
N LYS A 139 14.12 -11.83 9.58
CA LYS A 139 13.83 -13.07 10.36
C LYS A 139 13.59 -12.85 11.85
N GLN A 140 13.65 -11.62 12.34
CA GLN A 140 13.40 -11.34 13.77
C GLN A 140 11.90 -11.26 14.05
N ALA A 141 11.47 -11.84 15.18
CA ALA A 141 10.17 -11.52 15.77
C ALA A 141 10.07 -10.01 16.08
N LEU A 142 8.84 -9.49 16.18
CA LEU A 142 8.56 -8.11 16.62
C LEU A 142 9.52 -7.66 17.73
N SER A 143 9.93 -6.39 17.70
CA SER A 143 10.87 -5.91 18.72
C SER A 143 10.30 -6.13 20.12
N PRO A 144 11.12 -6.47 21.15
CA PRO A 144 10.62 -6.70 22.51
C PRO A 144 9.84 -5.50 23.08
N ALA A 145 10.20 -4.29 22.66
CA ALA A 145 9.49 -3.07 23.02
C ALA A 145 8.11 -2.99 22.34
N THR A 146 8.01 -3.43 21.09
CA THR A 146 6.75 -3.49 20.33
C THR A 146 5.80 -4.53 20.90
N GLN A 147 6.31 -5.72 21.27
CA GLN A 147 5.51 -6.77 21.92
C GLN A 147 4.92 -6.31 23.26
N ALA A 148 5.71 -5.58 24.06
CA ALA A 148 5.23 -5.01 25.32
C ALA A 148 4.22 -3.87 25.13
N ALA A 149 4.38 -3.05 24.08
CA ALA A 149 3.44 -1.97 23.76
C ALA A 149 2.10 -2.52 23.25
N ALA A 150 2.12 -3.53 22.38
CA ALA A 150 0.94 -4.12 21.78
C ALA A 150 0.04 -4.85 22.80
N GLY A 151 0.63 -5.47 23.82
CA GLY A 151 -0.13 -6.19 24.86
C GLY A 151 -1.01 -5.33 25.77
N ASN A 152 -0.83 -4.01 25.76
CA ASN A 152 -1.57 -3.06 26.62
C ASN A 152 -2.58 -2.21 25.85
N ILE A 153 -2.72 -2.38 24.53
CA ILE A 153 -3.61 -1.56 23.70
C ILE A 153 -4.98 -2.22 23.62
N THR A 154 -6.02 -1.46 23.98
CA THR A 154 -7.41 -1.81 23.66
C THR A 154 -7.88 -1.08 22.42
N VAL A 155 -8.61 -1.80 21.55
CA VAL A 155 -9.18 -1.27 20.31
C VAL A 155 -10.68 -1.08 20.49
N VAL A 156 -11.18 0.08 20.05
CA VAL A 156 -12.61 0.41 20.03
C VAL A 156 -13.23 -0.10 18.72
N GLN A 157 -14.20 -1.00 18.85
CA GLN A 157 -14.97 -1.56 17.75
C GLN A 157 -16.05 -0.58 17.27
N ALA A 158 -16.65 -0.87 16.11
CA ALA A 158 -17.70 -0.03 15.53
C ALA A 158 -18.97 0.09 16.41
N ASP A 159 -19.23 -0.92 17.24
CA ASP A 159 -20.33 -0.94 18.21
C ASP A 159 -20.02 -0.18 19.52
N GLY A 160 -18.82 0.39 19.64
CA GLY A 160 -18.32 1.08 20.84
C GLY A 160 -17.78 0.14 21.93
N SER A 161 -17.79 -1.18 21.72
CA SER A 161 -17.16 -2.13 22.61
C SER A 161 -15.63 -2.02 22.54
N ARG A 162 -14.96 -2.45 23.62
CA ARG A 162 -13.50 -2.46 23.72
C ARG A 162 -13.01 -3.89 23.76
N ALA A 163 -12.12 -4.24 22.86
CA ALA A 163 -11.45 -5.54 22.80
C ALA A 163 -9.93 -5.36 22.85
N PRO A 164 -9.16 -6.33 23.38
CA PRO A 164 -7.71 -6.31 23.26
C PRO A 164 -7.29 -6.35 21.79
N LEU A 165 -6.15 -5.73 21.47
CA LEU A 165 -5.57 -5.77 20.12
C LEU A 165 -5.29 -7.22 19.69
N ASP A 166 -5.88 -7.63 18.57
CA ASP A 166 -5.62 -8.94 17.96
C ASP A 166 -4.32 -8.90 17.13
N ILE A 167 -3.22 -9.23 17.79
CA ILE A 167 -1.89 -9.24 17.19
C ILE A 167 -1.75 -10.37 16.15
N ASP A 168 -2.43 -11.50 16.36
CA ASP A 168 -2.36 -12.65 15.46
C ASP A 168 -3.05 -12.33 14.12
N ARG A 169 -4.21 -11.66 14.18
CA ARG A 169 -4.87 -11.12 12.98
C ARG A 169 -3.98 -10.09 12.27
N LEU A 170 -3.36 -9.17 13.01
CA LEU A 170 -2.44 -8.17 12.42
C LEU A 170 -1.26 -8.83 11.69
N HIS A 171 -0.67 -9.88 12.28
CA HIS A 171 0.38 -10.64 11.62
C HIS A 171 -0.13 -11.32 10.35
N THR A 172 -1.32 -11.91 10.40
CA THR A 172 -1.92 -12.59 9.25
C THR A 172 -2.13 -11.62 8.09
N ILE A 173 -2.75 -10.46 8.32
CA ILE A 173 -3.01 -9.48 7.25
C ILE A 173 -1.71 -8.90 6.66
N VAL A 174 -0.69 -8.62 7.49
CA VAL A 174 0.58 -8.06 6.99
C VAL A 174 1.38 -9.12 6.24
N SER A 175 1.32 -10.39 6.68
CA SER A 175 2.00 -11.48 5.98
C SER A 175 1.33 -11.79 4.64
N GLU A 176 0.00 -11.86 4.59
CA GLU A 176 -0.74 -11.96 3.32
C GLU A 176 -0.43 -10.77 2.41
N ALA A 177 -0.35 -9.56 2.95
CA ALA A 177 -0.03 -8.37 2.17
C ALA A 177 1.40 -8.40 1.61
N CYS A 178 2.37 -8.96 2.34
CA CYS A 178 3.76 -9.11 1.89
C CYS A 178 4.00 -10.35 1.02
N TYR A 179 3.01 -11.24 0.87
CA TYR A 179 3.16 -12.49 0.13
C TYR A 179 3.64 -12.28 -1.31
N ASP A 180 4.63 -13.08 -1.73
CA ASP A 180 5.20 -13.08 -3.10
C ASP A 180 5.75 -11.72 -3.57
N LEU A 181 6.25 -10.91 -2.64
CA LEU A 181 6.94 -9.64 -2.94
C LEU A 181 8.39 -9.70 -2.46
N SER A 182 9.32 -9.22 -3.28
CA SER A 182 10.73 -9.10 -2.89
C SER A 182 10.97 -7.79 -2.13
N ASP A 183 11.97 -7.82 -1.25
CA ASP A 183 12.51 -6.63 -0.58
C ASP A 183 11.52 -5.85 0.32
N VAL A 184 10.40 -6.50 0.66
CA VAL A 184 9.44 -6.01 1.66
C VAL A 184 9.66 -6.69 3.02
N SER A 185 9.36 -5.98 4.10
CA SER A 185 9.57 -6.45 5.47
C SER A 185 8.29 -6.30 6.30
N GLU A 186 7.68 -7.43 6.65
CA GLU A 186 6.51 -7.49 7.53
C GLU A 186 6.79 -6.84 8.89
N THR A 187 7.95 -7.17 9.47
CA THR A 187 8.38 -6.70 10.79
C THR A 187 8.52 -5.19 10.84
N ARG A 188 9.04 -4.57 9.78
CA ARG A 188 9.18 -3.12 9.68
C ARG A 188 7.83 -2.42 9.69
N ILE A 189 6.86 -2.92 8.92
CA ILE A 189 5.51 -2.37 8.86
C ILE A 189 4.85 -2.46 10.24
N LEU A 190 4.91 -3.64 10.87
CA LEU A 190 4.28 -3.85 12.17
C LEU A 190 4.94 -3.00 13.27
N ASP A 191 6.27 -2.97 13.34
CA ASP A 191 6.98 -2.16 14.34
C ASP A 191 6.70 -0.66 14.18
N GLU A 192 6.65 -0.13 12.95
CA GLU A 192 6.34 1.28 12.71
C GLU A 192 4.86 1.60 12.95
N ALA A 193 3.93 0.72 12.55
CA ALA A 193 2.51 0.92 12.79
C ALA A 193 2.16 0.86 14.28
N LEU A 194 2.66 -0.14 15.01
CA LEU A 194 2.38 -0.33 16.44
C LEU A 194 2.97 0.79 17.32
N LYS A 195 4.09 1.41 16.92
CA LYS A 195 4.66 2.58 17.62
C LYS A 195 3.75 3.81 17.60
N ASN A 196 2.93 3.95 16.56
CA ASN A 196 2.04 5.09 16.38
C ASN A 196 0.65 4.87 16.99
N LEU A 197 0.38 3.69 17.54
CA LEU A 197 -0.91 3.39 18.18
C LEU A 197 -0.93 3.87 19.64
N TYR A 198 -2.14 4.15 20.10
CA TYR A 198 -2.44 4.56 21.47
C TYR A 198 -3.59 3.71 22.01
N ASP A 199 -3.74 3.64 23.34
CA ASP A 199 -4.84 2.89 23.97
C ASP A 199 -6.19 3.55 23.67
N GLY A 200 -7.17 2.74 23.25
CA GLY A 200 -8.49 3.22 22.83
C GLY A 200 -8.57 3.68 21.38
N VAL A 201 -7.59 3.33 20.53
CA VAL A 201 -7.64 3.55 19.08
C VAL A 201 -8.83 2.83 18.45
N SER A 202 -9.48 3.43 17.45
CA SER A 202 -10.57 2.75 16.72
C SER A 202 -10.03 1.73 15.70
N GLN A 203 -10.84 0.72 15.37
CA GLN A 203 -10.50 -0.26 14.33
C GLN A 203 -10.19 0.43 12.97
N SER A 204 -10.90 1.51 12.65
CA SER A 204 -10.67 2.28 11.41
C SER A 204 -9.31 2.99 11.38
N GLU A 205 -8.89 3.54 12.52
CA GLU A 205 -7.59 4.20 12.66
C GLU A 205 -6.45 3.18 12.66
N LEU A 206 -6.67 2.01 13.25
CA LEU A 206 -5.72 0.89 13.21
C LEU A 206 -5.42 0.47 11.77
N SER A 207 -6.45 0.21 10.96
CA SER A 207 -6.28 -0.13 9.54
C SER A 207 -5.62 1.00 8.74
N THR A 208 -6.03 2.24 9.00
CA THR A 208 -5.45 3.43 8.36
C THR A 208 -3.96 3.58 8.69
N SER A 209 -3.56 3.32 9.93
CA SER A 209 -2.16 3.39 10.39
C SER A 209 -1.27 2.43 9.59
N LEU A 210 -1.71 1.17 9.40
CA LEU A 210 -0.98 0.18 8.61
C LEU A 210 -0.77 0.64 7.17
N VAL A 211 -1.83 1.16 6.53
CA VAL A 211 -1.78 1.66 5.15
C VAL A 211 -0.83 2.85 5.02
N ILE A 212 -0.90 3.82 5.93
CA ILE A 212 -0.02 5.00 5.90
C ILE A 212 1.44 4.59 6.09
N THR A 213 1.73 3.74 7.07
CA THR A 213 3.09 3.23 7.30
C THR A 213 3.62 2.54 6.04
N ALA A 214 2.88 1.58 5.49
CA ALA A 214 3.28 0.91 4.24
C ALA A 214 3.48 1.90 3.08
N ARG A 215 2.63 2.93 2.97
CA ARG A 215 2.74 3.96 1.93
C ARG A 215 4.04 4.76 2.04
N THR A 216 4.50 5.09 3.24
CA THR A 216 5.76 5.83 3.42
C THR A 216 6.99 5.05 2.98
N LEU A 217 6.91 3.71 2.99
CA LEU A 217 7.99 2.82 2.56
C LEU A 217 8.12 2.72 1.04
N ILE A 218 7.12 3.17 0.27
CA ILE A 218 7.12 3.15 -1.21
C ILE A 218 8.29 3.96 -1.78
N GLU A 219 8.69 5.05 -1.11
CA GLU A 219 9.82 5.88 -1.57
C GLU A 219 11.15 5.11 -1.53
N GLN A 220 11.28 4.16 -0.60
CA GLN A 220 12.51 3.37 -0.44
C GLN A 220 12.49 2.11 -1.31
N GLU A 221 11.32 1.46 -1.43
CA GLU A 221 11.14 0.25 -2.22
C GLU A 221 9.74 0.26 -2.88
N PRO A 222 9.63 0.28 -4.21
CA PRO A 222 8.36 0.39 -4.90
C PRO A 222 7.38 -0.75 -4.60
N ASN A 223 7.84 -1.96 -4.27
CA ASN A 223 6.97 -3.10 -3.98
C ASN A 223 6.02 -2.88 -2.79
N TYR A 224 6.33 -1.94 -1.89
CA TYR A 224 5.40 -1.53 -0.83
C TYR A 224 4.09 -0.91 -1.37
N THR A 225 4.03 -0.51 -2.64
CA THR A 225 2.78 -0.03 -3.26
C THR A 225 1.71 -1.12 -3.30
N PHE A 226 2.12 -2.38 -3.54
CA PHE A 226 1.22 -3.53 -3.55
C PHE A 226 0.82 -3.89 -2.12
N VAL A 227 1.76 -3.83 -1.16
CA VAL A 227 1.47 -4.07 0.26
C VAL A 227 0.44 -3.05 0.77
N ALA A 228 0.63 -1.76 0.49
CA ALA A 228 -0.31 -0.72 0.90
C ALA A 228 -1.69 -0.89 0.24
N ALA A 229 -1.76 -1.33 -1.02
CA ALA A 229 -3.02 -1.67 -1.67
C ALA A 229 -3.72 -2.86 -1.01
N ARG A 230 -2.99 -3.92 -0.71
CA ARG A 230 -3.53 -5.14 -0.08
C ARG A 230 -4.06 -4.88 1.33
N LEU A 231 -3.38 -4.02 2.10
CA LEU A 231 -3.85 -3.55 3.41
C LEU A 231 -5.10 -2.65 3.30
N LEU A 232 -5.16 -1.77 2.31
CA LEU A 232 -6.37 -0.99 2.02
C LEU A 232 -7.55 -1.90 1.63
N CYS A 233 -7.25 -2.95 0.85
CA CYS A 233 -8.25 -3.94 0.45
C CYS A 233 -8.84 -4.70 1.65
N ASP A 234 -8.08 -4.90 2.74
CA ASP A 234 -8.60 -5.48 3.98
C ASP A 234 -9.73 -4.64 4.56
N THR A 235 -9.51 -3.32 4.64
CA THR A 235 -10.52 -2.39 5.16
C THR A 235 -11.77 -2.41 4.28
N LEU A 236 -11.58 -2.43 2.96
CA LEU A 236 -12.66 -2.50 1.99
C LEU A 236 -13.45 -3.81 2.07
N ARG A 237 -12.79 -4.94 2.35
CA ARG A 237 -13.47 -6.24 2.56
C ARG A 237 -14.39 -6.19 3.77
N SER A 238 -13.87 -5.80 4.93
CA SER A 238 -14.69 -5.71 6.14
C SER A 238 -15.86 -4.73 5.93
N GLU A 239 -15.61 -3.57 5.30
CA GLU A 239 -16.65 -2.57 5.00
C GLU A 239 -17.76 -3.11 4.09
N ALA A 240 -17.40 -3.62 2.90
CA ALA A 240 -18.38 -4.05 1.91
C ALA A 240 -19.11 -5.34 2.33
N LEU A 241 -18.39 -6.33 2.87
CA LEU A 241 -18.99 -7.60 3.27
C LEU A 241 -19.93 -7.45 4.48
N SER A 242 -19.57 -6.60 5.44
CA SER A 242 -20.44 -6.27 6.59
C SER A 242 -21.73 -5.61 6.10
N PHE A 243 -21.62 -4.64 5.18
CA PHE A 243 -22.80 -3.97 4.61
C PHE A 243 -23.73 -4.94 3.87
N LEU A 244 -23.15 -5.90 3.15
CA LEU A 244 -23.90 -6.92 2.42
C LEU A 244 -24.45 -8.05 3.32
N GLY A 245 -24.10 -8.08 4.61
CA GLY A 245 -24.50 -9.13 5.55
C GLY A 245 -23.90 -10.50 5.22
N VAL A 246 -22.72 -10.52 4.59
CA VAL A 246 -22.05 -11.76 4.15
C VAL A 246 -21.06 -12.24 5.21
N ALA A 247 -20.24 -11.32 5.74
CA ALA A 247 -19.26 -11.57 6.79
C ALA A 247 -18.87 -10.22 7.43
N ASP A 248 -18.60 -10.21 8.73
CA ASP A 248 -18.14 -9.00 9.43
C ASP A 248 -16.67 -8.67 9.11
N ASP A 249 -15.90 -9.71 8.78
CA ASP A 249 -14.48 -9.60 8.47
C ASP A 249 -14.01 -10.75 7.57
N ALA A 250 -12.96 -10.52 6.77
CA ALA A 250 -12.44 -11.51 5.83
C ALA A 250 -11.00 -11.23 5.42
N THR A 251 -10.15 -12.26 5.42
CA THR A 251 -8.79 -12.16 4.87
C THR A 251 -8.78 -12.36 3.36
N GLN A 252 -7.63 -12.20 2.71
CA GLN A 252 -7.50 -12.42 1.28
C GLN A 252 -7.81 -13.88 0.91
N HIS A 253 -7.43 -14.84 1.76
CA HIS A 253 -7.67 -16.24 1.51
C HIS A 253 -9.17 -16.60 1.50
N ASP A 254 -9.95 -16.00 2.42
CA ASP A 254 -11.38 -16.24 2.55
C ASP A 254 -12.16 -15.82 1.30
N MET A 255 -11.64 -14.83 0.56
CA MET A 255 -12.25 -14.32 -0.66
C MET A 255 -12.41 -15.36 -1.76
N GLY A 256 -11.63 -16.44 -1.73
CA GLY A 256 -11.82 -17.61 -2.61
C GLY A 256 -13.23 -18.21 -2.55
N THR A 257 -13.93 -18.05 -1.42
CA THR A 257 -15.32 -18.49 -1.27
C THR A 257 -16.31 -17.34 -1.11
N LEU A 258 -15.87 -16.22 -0.51
CA LEU A 258 -16.76 -15.11 -0.20
C LEU A 258 -17.15 -14.28 -1.42
N TYR A 259 -16.31 -14.19 -2.47
CA TYR A 259 -16.67 -13.45 -3.69
C TYR A 259 -17.94 -14.00 -4.36
N ALA A 260 -18.04 -15.33 -4.47
CA ALA A 260 -19.20 -15.98 -5.06
C ALA A 260 -20.49 -15.75 -4.26
N LYS A 261 -20.38 -15.61 -2.93
CA LYS A 261 -21.52 -15.26 -2.04
C LYS A 261 -21.85 -13.78 -2.07
N ALA A 262 -20.83 -12.92 -2.19
CA ALA A 262 -20.97 -11.47 -2.17
C ALA A 262 -21.58 -10.91 -3.45
N LEU A 263 -21.31 -11.51 -4.62
CA LEU A 263 -21.86 -11.01 -5.89
C LEU A 263 -23.41 -11.01 -5.93
N PRO A 264 -24.12 -12.12 -5.59
CA PRO A 264 -25.58 -12.09 -5.50
C PRO A 264 -26.12 -11.09 -4.48
N ALA A 265 -25.51 -11.02 -3.29
CA ALA A 265 -25.91 -10.07 -2.25
C ALA A 265 -25.74 -8.62 -2.72
N TYR A 266 -24.62 -8.32 -3.39
CA TYR A 266 -24.32 -7.03 -3.99
C TYR A 266 -25.35 -6.64 -5.06
N VAL A 267 -25.67 -7.53 -6.00
CA VAL A 267 -26.65 -7.23 -7.06
C VAL A 267 -28.04 -7.00 -6.44
N ALA A 268 -28.46 -7.84 -5.49
CA ALA A 268 -29.74 -7.68 -4.81
C ALA A 268 -29.82 -6.33 -4.08
N LYS A 269 -28.80 -6.00 -3.27
CA LYS A 269 -28.76 -4.76 -2.49
C LYS A 269 -28.61 -3.52 -3.36
N GLY A 270 -27.81 -3.60 -4.41
CA GLY A 270 -27.63 -2.52 -5.37
C GLY A 270 -28.89 -2.20 -6.17
N VAL A 271 -29.71 -3.22 -6.50
CA VAL A 271 -31.02 -3.00 -7.13
C VAL A 271 -32.04 -2.46 -6.12
N GLU A 272 -32.07 -2.96 -4.88
CA GLU A 272 -32.92 -2.45 -3.79
C GLU A 272 -32.69 -0.95 -3.57
N LEU A 273 -31.43 -0.50 -3.61
CA LEU A 273 -31.03 0.89 -3.42
C LEU A 273 -31.09 1.74 -4.70
N GLU A 274 -31.61 1.20 -5.81
CA GLU A 274 -31.67 1.89 -7.11
C GLU A 274 -30.29 2.34 -7.65
N LEU A 275 -29.21 1.70 -7.22
CA LEU A 275 -27.85 1.97 -7.69
C LEU A 275 -27.49 1.13 -8.93
N LEU A 276 -28.10 -0.06 -9.05
CA LEU A 276 -27.89 -1.00 -10.15
C LEU A 276 -29.15 -1.20 -10.99
N ALA A 277 -28.95 -1.54 -12.26
CA ALA A 277 -30.04 -1.88 -13.15
C ALA A 277 -30.66 -3.24 -12.78
N PRO A 278 -32.00 -3.35 -12.67
CA PRO A 278 -32.68 -4.62 -12.36
C PRO A 278 -32.36 -5.75 -13.34
N GLN A 279 -32.00 -5.42 -14.58
CA GLN A 279 -31.62 -6.39 -15.61
C GLN A 279 -30.40 -7.25 -15.23
N LEU A 280 -29.53 -6.77 -14.33
CA LEU A 280 -28.39 -7.55 -13.86
C LEU A 280 -28.82 -8.83 -13.11
N GLN A 281 -30.04 -8.88 -12.57
CA GLN A 281 -30.58 -10.08 -11.92
C GLN A 281 -30.91 -11.21 -12.90
N LYS A 282 -30.96 -10.94 -14.22
CA LYS A 282 -31.22 -11.96 -15.25
C LYS A 282 -30.02 -12.86 -15.51
N PHE A 283 -28.82 -12.44 -15.10
CA PHE A 283 -27.60 -13.23 -15.23
C PHE A 283 -27.59 -14.40 -14.26
N ASP A 284 -26.84 -15.44 -14.59
CA ASP A 284 -26.57 -16.55 -13.69
C ASP A 284 -25.46 -16.14 -12.71
N LEU A 285 -25.85 -15.54 -11.59
CA LEU A 285 -24.92 -15.00 -10.61
C LEU A 285 -24.08 -16.07 -9.90
N GLU A 286 -24.54 -17.33 -9.88
CA GLU A 286 -23.77 -18.45 -9.35
C GLU A 286 -22.62 -18.78 -10.32
N ARG A 287 -22.92 -18.91 -11.61
CA ARG A 287 -21.91 -19.11 -12.67
C ARG A 287 -20.91 -17.95 -12.72
N LEU A 288 -21.38 -16.70 -12.64
CA LEU A 288 -20.50 -15.52 -12.63
C LEU A 288 -19.68 -15.41 -11.35
N GLY A 289 -20.28 -15.74 -10.19
CA GLY A 289 -19.59 -15.74 -8.91
C GLY A 289 -18.44 -16.75 -8.88
N ALA A 290 -18.62 -17.92 -9.49
CA ALA A 290 -17.58 -18.93 -9.65
C ALA A 290 -16.46 -18.53 -10.63
N ALA A 291 -16.71 -17.55 -11.50
CA ALA A 291 -15.71 -17.02 -12.45
C ALA A 291 -14.84 -15.90 -11.86
N LEU A 292 -15.17 -15.38 -10.67
CA LEU A 292 -14.37 -14.35 -9.99
C LEU A 292 -13.03 -14.93 -9.53
N LEU A 293 -11.97 -14.15 -9.72
CA LEU A 293 -10.58 -14.52 -9.43
C LEU A 293 -10.02 -13.58 -8.34
N PRO A 294 -10.12 -13.96 -7.04
CA PRO A 294 -9.69 -13.14 -5.92
C PRO A 294 -8.20 -12.76 -5.97
N GLU A 295 -7.36 -13.63 -6.53
CA GLU A 295 -5.91 -13.40 -6.67
C GLU A 295 -5.59 -12.13 -7.47
N ARG A 296 -6.52 -11.63 -8.27
CA ARG A 296 -6.36 -10.38 -9.04
C ARG A 296 -6.42 -9.13 -8.16
N ASP A 297 -6.93 -9.21 -6.93
CA ASP A 297 -6.82 -8.11 -5.97
C ASP A 297 -5.36 -7.77 -5.64
N LEU A 298 -4.47 -8.77 -5.72
CA LEU A 298 -3.05 -8.62 -5.42
C LEU A 298 -2.27 -7.84 -6.49
N GLN A 299 -2.89 -7.58 -7.64
CA GLN A 299 -2.29 -6.86 -8.77
C GLN A 299 -2.38 -5.34 -8.62
N PHE A 300 -3.23 -4.84 -7.73
CA PHE A 300 -3.42 -3.40 -7.57
C PHE A 300 -2.21 -2.72 -6.94
N THR A 301 -1.82 -1.59 -7.53
CA THR A 301 -0.99 -0.60 -6.85
C THR A 301 -1.85 0.26 -5.92
N TYR A 302 -1.24 0.89 -4.91
CA TYR A 302 -1.97 1.70 -3.95
C TYR A 302 -2.77 2.82 -4.61
N LEU A 303 -2.16 3.55 -5.55
CA LEU A 303 -2.85 4.62 -6.29
C LEU A 303 -4.03 4.10 -7.13
N GLY A 304 -3.88 2.90 -7.71
CA GLY A 304 -4.92 2.25 -8.50
C GLY A 304 -6.14 1.94 -7.65
N LEU A 305 -5.95 1.24 -6.53
CA LEU A 305 -7.05 0.87 -5.63
C LEU A 305 -7.66 2.10 -4.95
N GLN A 306 -6.85 3.05 -4.49
CA GLN A 306 -7.33 4.31 -3.89
C GLN A 306 -8.21 5.09 -4.88
N THR A 307 -7.79 5.15 -6.15
CA THR A 307 -8.59 5.81 -7.21
C THR A 307 -9.97 5.17 -7.37
N LEU A 308 -10.03 3.83 -7.36
CA LEU A 308 -11.29 3.10 -7.48
C LEU A 308 -12.17 3.31 -6.23
N TYR A 309 -11.58 3.21 -5.04
CA TYR A 309 -12.26 3.40 -3.76
C TYR A 309 -12.87 4.81 -3.60
N ASP A 310 -12.08 5.84 -3.94
CA ASP A 310 -12.49 7.22 -3.74
C ASP A 310 -13.62 7.62 -4.69
N ARG A 311 -13.62 7.07 -5.92
CA ARG A 311 -14.43 7.63 -7.01
C ARG A 311 -15.32 6.63 -7.74
N TYR A 312 -14.93 5.37 -7.90
CA TYR A 312 -15.60 4.44 -8.81
C TYR A 312 -16.50 3.42 -8.11
N PHE A 313 -16.08 2.92 -6.94
CA PHE A 313 -16.87 1.92 -6.23
C PHE A 313 -18.23 2.48 -5.81
N ILE A 314 -19.27 1.68 -6.08
CA ILE A 314 -20.62 2.02 -5.66
C ILE A 314 -20.67 2.09 -4.12
N HIS A 315 -21.32 3.13 -3.61
CA HIS A 315 -21.41 3.40 -2.18
C HIS A 315 -22.80 3.90 -1.80
N SER A 316 -23.19 3.67 -0.55
CA SER A 316 -24.42 4.17 0.05
C SER A 316 -24.11 4.73 1.45
N ASN A 317 -24.61 5.93 1.77
CA ASN A 317 -24.33 6.60 3.05
C ASN A 317 -22.83 6.70 3.41
N ASN A 318 -21.98 6.96 2.42
CA ASN A 318 -20.50 6.97 2.49
C ASN A 318 -19.82 5.61 2.71
N THR A 319 -20.58 4.51 2.81
CA THR A 319 -20.04 3.16 2.90
C THR A 319 -19.94 2.54 1.51
N ARG A 320 -18.74 2.06 1.12
CA ARG A 320 -18.52 1.34 -0.13
C ARG A 320 -19.10 -0.06 0.00
N ILE A 321 -19.93 -0.43 -0.96
CA ILE A 321 -20.63 -1.73 -0.96
C ILE A 321 -20.07 -2.67 -2.03
N GLU A 322 -19.07 -2.21 -2.78
CA GLU A 322 -18.53 -2.86 -3.96
C GLU A 322 -17.05 -3.23 -3.76
N LEU A 323 -16.74 -4.51 -3.98
CA LEU A 323 -15.39 -5.03 -3.96
C LEU A 323 -14.72 -4.97 -5.35
N PRO A 324 -13.38 -5.00 -5.46
CA PRO A 324 -12.70 -4.80 -6.74
C PRO A 324 -13.07 -5.80 -7.85
N GLN A 325 -13.13 -7.10 -7.54
CA GLN A 325 -13.56 -8.08 -8.56
C GLN A 325 -15.04 -7.96 -8.94
N ILE A 326 -15.90 -7.61 -7.97
CA ILE A 326 -17.33 -7.35 -8.22
C ILE A 326 -17.51 -6.10 -9.08
N PHE A 327 -16.68 -5.07 -8.89
CA PHE A 327 -16.66 -3.87 -9.74
C PHE A 327 -16.41 -4.24 -11.21
N PHE A 328 -15.37 -5.03 -11.50
CA PHE A 328 -15.10 -5.44 -12.87
C PHE A 328 -16.20 -6.34 -13.43
N MET A 329 -16.76 -7.24 -12.60
CA MET A 329 -17.88 -8.09 -13.00
C MET A 329 -19.14 -7.28 -13.30
N ARG A 330 -19.47 -6.26 -12.49
CA ARG A 330 -20.59 -5.33 -12.79
C ARG A 330 -20.40 -4.67 -14.14
N VAL A 331 -19.20 -4.13 -14.41
CA VAL A 331 -18.93 -3.48 -15.69
C VAL A 331 -19.10 -4.47 -16.84
N ALA A 332 -18.55 -5.68 -16.70
CA ALA A 332 -18.67 -6.74 -17.69
C ALA A 332 -20.12 -7.17 -17.95
N MET A 333 -20.91 -7.41 -16.89
CA MET A 333 -22.34 -7.72 -16.99
C MET A 333 -23.12 -6.56 -17.63
N GLY A 334 -22.78 -5.32 -17.28
CA GLY A 334 -23.40 -4.13 -17.86
C GLY A 334 -23.20 -4.03 -19.38
N LEU A 335 -22.02 -4.43 -19.87
CA LEU A 335 -21.68 -4.44 -21.29
C LEU A 335 -22.26 -5.65 -22.03
N ALA A 336 -22.37 -6.79 -21.38
CA ALA A 336 -22.87 -8.04 -21.96
C ALA A 336 -24.41 -8.18 -21.90
N ALA A 337 -25.13 -7.17 -21.42
CA ALA A 337 -26.55 -7.27 -21.11
C ALA A 337 -27.46 -7.56 -22.33
N GLU A 338 -26.99 -7.26 -23.54
CA GLU A 338 -27.71 -7.45 -24.81
C GLU A 338 -27.03 -8.50 -25.73
N GLU A 339 -26.07 -9.26 -25.21
CA GLU A 339 -25.38 -10.33 -25.94
C GLU A 339 -26.22 -11.61 -25.99
N ASP A 340 -26.05 -12.44 -27.04
CA ASP A 340 -26.77 -13.71 -27.20
C ASP A 340 -26.48 -14.68 -26.04
N ASP A 341 -25.21 -14.82 -25.65
CA ASP A 341 -24.79 -15.52 -24.41
C ASP A 341 -24.21 -14.50 -23.43
N MET A 342 -25.12 -13.83 -22.74
CA MET A 342 -24.81 -12.80 -21.74
C MET A 342 -23.76 -13.28 -20.71
N ASN A 343 -23.88 -14.52 -20.22
CA ASN A 343 -23.00 -15.04 -19.18
C ASN A 343 -21.60 -15.33 -19.71
N ALA A 344 -21.47 -15.96 -20.88
CA ALA A 344 -20.16 -16.22 -21.48
C ALA A 344 -19.42 -14.92 -21.79
N ARG A 345 -20.12 -13.91 -22.34
CA ARG A 345 -19.53 -12.60 -22.65
C ARG A 345 -19.17 -11.80 -21.42
N ALA A 346 -19.99 -11.83 -20.36
CA ALA A 346 -19.63 -11.21 -19.09
C ALA A 346 -18.34 -11.81 -18.50
N ILE A 347 -18.15 -13.14 -18.58
CA ILE A 347 -16.91 -13.77 -18.10
C ILE A 347 -15.69 -13.34 -18.94
N GLU A 348 -15.83 -13.31 -20.27
CA GLU A 348 -14.77 -12.86 -21.17
C GLU A 348 -14.36 -11.41 -20.88
N PHE A 349 -15.34 -10.50 -20.78
CA PHE A 349 -15.08 -9.08 -20.50
C PHE A 349 -14.51 -8.89 -19.09
N TYR A 350 -14.99 -9.63 -18.10
CA TYR A 350 -14.43 -9.62 -16.75
C TYR A 350 -12.96 -10.03 -16.77
N GLN A 351 -12.62 -11.12 -17.46
CA GLN A 351 -11.25 -11.61 -17.54
C GLN A 351 -10.32 -10.58 -18.20
N LEU A 352 -10.78 -9.88 -19.22
CA LEU A 352 -10.02 -8.84 -19.91
C LEU A 352 -9.81 -7.57 -19.05
N LEU A 353 -10.83 -7.16 -18.31
CA LEU A 353 -10.79 -5.96 -17.46
C LEU A 353 -9.97 -6.19 -16.18
N SER A 354 -10.21 -7.31 -15.50
CA SER A 354 -9.58 -7.58 -14.20
C SER A 354 -8.13 -8.06 -14.31
N SER A 355 -7.65 -8.47 -15.50
CA SER A 355 -6.22 -8.72 -15.75
C SER A 355 -5.42 -7.45 -16.08
N PHE A 356 -6.11 -6.32 -16.23
CA PHE A 356 -5.57 -5.04 -16.71
C PHE A 356 -5.03 -5.06 -18.14
N ASP A 357 -5.32 -6.10 -18.93
CA ASP A 357 -4.92 -6.16 -20.35
C ASP A 357 -5.62 -5.08 -21.20
N TYR A 358 -6.84 -4.74 -20.82
CA TYR A 358 -7.58 -3.60 -21.34
C TYR A 358 -8.38 -2.93 -20.23
N MET A 359 -8.55 -1.62 -20.33
CA MET A 359 -9.38 -0.87 -19.40
C MET A 359 -10.37 0.00 -20.18
N SER A 360 -11.65 -0.16 -19.89
CA SER A 360 -12.68 0.70 -20.48
C SER A 360 -12.51 2.15 -20.06
N SER A 361 -13.11 3.05 -20.84
CA SER A 361 -13.10 4.48 -20.53
C SER A 361 -13.79 4.77 -19.18
N THR A 362 -13.41 5.87 -18.54
CA THR A 362 -14.01 6.33 -17.27
C THR A 362 -15.55 6.27 -17.24
N PRO A 363 -16.30 6.85 -18.20
CA PRO A 363 -17.78 6.81 -18.15
C PRO A 363 -18.32 5.37 -18.21
N THR A 364 -17.67 4.48 -18.95
CA THR A 364 -18.04 3.06 -19.00
C THR A 364 -17.88 2.40 -17.64
N LEU A 365 -16.71 2.55 -17.01
CA LEU A 365 -16.42 2.00 -15.68
C LEU A 365 -17.38 2.52 -14.60
N PHE A 366 -17.75 3.80 -14.67
CA PHE A 366 -18.69 4.44 -13.74
C PHE A 366 -20.12 3.95 -13.89
N ASN A 367 -20.61 3.84 -15.13
CA ASN A 367 -22.05 3.78 -15.39
C ASN A 367 -22.53 2.41 -15.87
N ALA A 368 -21.63 1.53 -16.33
CA ALA A 368 -22.01 0.18 -16.74
C ALA A 368 -22.67 -0.59 -15.59
N GLY A 369 -23.80 -1.23 -15.87
CA GLY A 369 -24.60 -1.96 -14.88
C GLY A 369 -25.50 -1.10 -13.98
N THR A 370 -25.54 0.22 -14.17
CA THR A 370 -26.42 1.15 -13.42
C THR A 370 -27.71 1.46 -14.19
N LEU A 371 -28.71 2.09 -13.55
CA LEU A 371 -30.02 2.38 -14.14
C LEU A 371 -30.00 3.21 -15.43
N ARG A 372 -29.02 4.12 -15.60
CA ARG A 372 -28.89 4.98 -16.78
C ARG A 372 -27.44 4.97 -17.25
N PRO A 373 -27.03 3.95 -18.01
CA PRO A 373 -25.64 3.73 -18.35
C PRO A 373 -25.18 4.71 -19.44
N GLN A 374 -24.73 5.91 -19.04
CA GLN A 374 -24.05 6.84 -19.94
C GLN A 374 -22.61 6.36 -20.18
N LEU A 375 -22.42 5.41 -21.11
CA LEU A 375 -21.14 4.71 -21.28
C LEU A 375 -20.08 5.51 -22.03
N SER A 376 -20.49 6.49 -22.82
CA SER A 376 -19.64 7.39 -23.58
C SER A 376 -19.82 8.81 -23.06
N SER A 377 -18.77 9.62 -23.10
CA SER A 377 -18.80 10.99 -22.60
C SER A 377 -18.06 11.97 -23.50
N CYS A 378 -17.85 11.66 -24.78
CA CYS A 378 -17.20 12.55 -25.74
C CYS A 378 -18.13 12.81 -26.92
N TYR A 379 -18.49 14.07 -27.15
CA TYR A 379 -19.40 14.43 -28.23
C TYR A 379 -18.85 15.55 -29.08
N LEU A 380 -19.20 15.51 -30.36
CA LEU A 380 -18.89 16.53 -31.34
C LEU A 380 -20.21 17.09 -31.88
N THR A 381 -20.31 18.42 -31.92
CA THR A 381 -21.45 19.13 -32.49
C THR A 381 -20.97 20.18 -33.49
N THR A 382 -21.79 20.51 -34.47
CA THR A 382 -21.57 21.63 -35.38
C THR A 382 -22.70 22.64 -35.18
N VAL A 383 -22.34 23.91 -34.99
CA VAL A 383 -23.30 24.96 -34.63
C VAL A 383 -23.80 25.64 -35.90
N PRO A 384 -25.11 25.58 -36.20
CA PRO A 384 -25.64 26.20 -37.41
C PRO A 384 -25.76 27.72 -37.28
N ASP A 385 -25.65 28.45 -38.40
CA ASP A 385 -25.72 29.92 -38.46
C ASP A 385 -27.15 30.49 -38.41
N ASN A 386 -27.89 30.16 -37.34
CA ASN A 386 -29.17 30.78 -37.03
C ASN A 386 -29.41 30.78 -35.52
N LEU A 387 -30.10 31.81 -35.01
CA LEU A 387 -30.22 32.02 -33.56
C LEU A 387 -30.87 30.84 -32.83
N HIS A 388 -31.90 30.23 -33.43
CA HIS A 388 -32.56 29.05 -32.84
C HIS A 388 -31.61 27.87 -32.73
N GLY A 389 -30.84 27.57 -33.77
CA GLY A 389 -29.87 26.48 -33.77
C GLY A 389 -28.63 26.75 -32.91
N ILE A 390 -28.20 28.00 -32.77
CA ILE A 390 -27.14 28.40 -31.81
C ILE A 390 -27.58 28.09 -30.38
N TYR A 391 -28.76 28.57 -29.98
CA TYR A 391 -29.28 28.31 -28.63
C TYR A 391 -29.67 26.85 -28.41
N GLY A 392 -30.13 26.15 -29.46
CA GLY A 392 -30.31 24.70 -29.42
C GLY A 392 -29.00 23.96 -29.14
N SER A 393 -27.89 24.37 -29.78
CA SER A 393 -26.56 23.79 -29.51
C SER A 393 -26.07 24.06 -28.08
N ILE A 394 -26.40 25.23 -27.52
CA ILE A 394 -26.11 25.56 -26.11
C ILE A 394 -26.95 24.69 -25.16
N GLN A 395 -28.21 24.45 -25.48
CA GLN A 395 -29.05 23.51 -24.74
C GLN A 395 -28.47 22.10 -24.79
N ASP A 396 -28.04 21.63 -25.96
CA ASP A 396 -27.40 20.32 -26.12
C ASP A 396 -26.12 20.22 -25.30
N ASN A 397 -25.28 21.27 -25.32
CA ASN A 397 -24.08 21.34 -24.47
C ASN A 397 -24.42 21.18 -22.98
N ALA A 398 -25.47 21.82 -22.49
CA ALA A 398 -25.90 21.69 -21.10
C ALA A 398 -26.38 20.26 -20.78
N MET A 399 -27.19 19.67 -21.67
CA MET A 399 -27.76 18.34 -21.47
C MET A 399 -26.70 17.23 -21.53
N LEU A 400 -25.76 17.32 -22.48
CA LEU A 400 -24.65 16.37 -22.61
C LEU A 400 -23.64 16.53 -21.45
N SER A 401 -23.42 17.76 -20.97
CA SER A 401 -22.56 18.01 -19.82
C SER A 401 -23.15 17.50 -18.51
N LYS A 402 -24.48 17.38 -18.37
CA LYS A 402 -25.16 16.92 -17.14
C LYS A 402 -24.59 15.61 -16.59
N PHE A 403 -24.15 14.71 -17.48
CA PHE A 403 -23.59 13.40 -17.12
C PHE A 403 -22.08 13.30 -17.41
N ALA A 404 -21.37 14.40 -17.22
CA ALA A 404 -19.92 14.50 -17.39
C ALA A 404 -19.39 14.31 -18.82
N GLY A 405 -20.20 14.68 -19.82
CA GLY A 405 -19.74 14.79 -21.20
C GLY A 405 -18.67 15.88 -21.38
N GLY A 406 -17.59 15.56 -22.09
CA GLY A 406 -16.69 16.50 -22.74
C GLY A 406 -17.18 16.82 -24.15
N LEU A 407 -17.05 18.07 -24.56
CA LEU A 407 -17.69 18.60 -25.76
C LEU A 407 -16.68 19.25 -26.70
N GLY A 408 -16.76 18.91 -28.00
CA GLY A 408 -16.15 19.65 -29.09
C GLY A 408 -17.24 20.32 -29.92
N ASN A 409 -17.19 21.64 -30.06
CA ASN A 409 -18.15 22.38 -30.88
C ASN A 409 -17.43 23.01 -32.07
N ASP A 410 -17.87 22.71 -33.28
CA ASP A 410 -17.49 23.45 -34.49
C ASP A 410 -18.35 24.72 -34.61
N TRP A 411 -17.71 25.88 -34.49
CA TRP A 411 -18.32 27.21 -34.57
C TRP A 411 -18.12 27.88 -35.93
N THR A 412 -17.40 27.24 -36.85
CA THR A 412 -17.07 27.78 -38.18
C THR A 412 -18.27 28.27 -38.98
N PRO A 413 -19.44 27.61 -38.96
CA PRO A 413 -20.57 28.07 -39.75
C PRO A 413 -21.13 29.43 -39.31
N VAL A 414 -21.01 29.79 -38.02
CA VAL A 414 -21.63 30.98 -37.44
C VAL A 414 -20.98 32.25 -38.01
N ARG A 415 -21.80 33.19 -38.51
CA ARG A 415 -21.29 34.37 -39.20
C ARG A 415 -20.46 35.31 -38.31
N ALA A 416 -19.37 35.81 -38.89
CA ALA A 416 -18.43 36.72 -38.24
C ALA A 416 -18.95 38.13 -37.94
N LEU A 417 -18.16 38.91 -37.20
CA LEU A 417 -18.38 40.32 -36.90
C LEU A 417 -18.63 41.15 -38.16
N GLY A 418 -19.64 42.02 -38.12
CA GLY A 418 -19.97 42.91 -39.23
C GLY A 418 -20.86 42.30 -40.32
N ALA A 419 -21.11 40.98 -40.30
CA ALA A 419 -22.02 40.33 -41.25
C ALA A 419 -23.46 40.84 -41.11
N TYR A 420 -24.15 41.03 -42.23
CA TYR A 420 -25.53 41.51 -42.24
C TYR A 420 -26.52 40.49 -41.66
N ILE A 421 -27.48 40.96 -40.87
CA ILE A 421 -28.56 40.13 -40.32
C ILE A 421 -29.90 40.57 -40.90
N LYS A 422 -30.47 39.71 -41.75
CA LYS A 422 -31.81 39.89 -42.31
C LYS A 422 -32.85 39.78 -41.18
N GLY A 423 -33.82 40.72 -41.14
CA GLY A 423 -34.88 40.76 -40.14
C GLY A 423 -34.65 41.81 -39.06
N THR A 424 -33.50 41.80 -38.39
CA THR A 424 -33.11 42.85 -37.42
C THR A 424 -32.54 44.10 -38.08
N ASN A 425 -32.16 43.99 -39.37
CA ASN A 425 -31.51 45.05 -40.15
C ASN A 425 -30.23 45.60 -39.48
N GLY A 426 -29.52 44.73 -38.76
CA GLY A 426 -28.29 45.04 -38.03
C GLY A 426 -27.06 44.28 -38.55
N LYS A 427 -25.97 44.38 -37.80
CA LYS A 427 -24.71 43.66 -38.04
C LYS A 427 -24.42 42.69 -36.89
N SER A 428 -23.92 41.50 -37.23
CA SER A 428 -23.45 40.50 -36.27
C SER A 428 -22.31 41.04 -35.41
N GLN A 429 -22.22 40.56 -34.18
CA GLN A 429 -21.10 40.78 -33.25
C GLN A 429 -20.10 39.61 -33.28
N GLY A 430 -20.22 38.70 -34.25
CA GLY A 430 -19.35 37.55 -34.39
C GLY A 430 -19.66 36.40 -33.43
N VAL A 431 -18.74 35.44 -33.37
CA VAL A 431 -18.89 34.21 -32.57
C VAL A 431 -18.62 34.40 -31.08
N VAL A 432 -17.79 35.38 -30.72
CA VAL A 432 -17.26 35.56 -29.35
C VAL A 432 -18.35 35.79 -28.29
N PRO A 433 -19.39 36.62 -28.51
CA PRO A 433 -20.47 36.76 -27.53
C PRO A 433 -21.23 35.45 -27.26
N PHE A 434 -21.39 34.58 -28.26
CA PHE A 434 -22.02 33.27 -28.06
C PHE A 434 -21.09 32.30 -27.32
N LEU A 435 -19.79 32.33 -27.62
CA LEU A 435 -18.79 31.56 -26.88
C LEU A 435 -18.74 31.95 -25.39
N LYS A 436 -19.02 33.21 -25.06
CA LYS A 436 -19.17 33.65 -23.67
C LYS A 436 -20.34 32.95 -22.96
N VAL A 437 -21.48 32.80 -23.65
CA VAL A 437 -22.64 32.04 -23.12
C VAL A 437 -22.30 30.57 -22.94
N VAL A 438 -21.56 29.97 -23.89
CA VAL A 438 -21.08 28.59 -23.77
C VAL A 438 -20.16 28.41 -22.56
N ASN A 439 -19.22 29.33 -22.34
CA ASN A 439 -18.34 29.32 -21.18
C ASN A 439 -19.15 29.30 -19.87
N ASP A 440 -20.09 30.23 -19.74
CA ASP A 440 -20.87 30.38 -18.51
C ASP A 440 -21.83 29.16 -18.33
N THR A 441 -22.30 28.56 -19.42
CA THR A 441 -23.04 27.29 -19.39
C THR A 441 -22.18 26.13 -18.87
N ALA A 442 -20.94 26.00 -19.34
CA ALA A 442 -20.02 24.96 -18.88
C ALA A 442 -19.71 25.09 -17.37
N VAL A 443 -19.56 26.32 -16.89
CA VAL A 443 -19.37 26.63 -15.46
C VAL A 443 -20.62 26.34 -14.65
N ALA A 444 -21.82 26.62 -15.18
CA ALA A 444 -23.07 26.36 -14.47
C ALA A 444 -23.34 24.86 -14.27
N VAL A 445 -23.05 24.02 -15.28
CA VAL A 445 -23.41 22.60 -15.25
C VAL A 445 -22.39 21.72 -14.51
N ASN A 446 -21.10 22.08 -14.50
CA ASN A 446 -20.03 21.40 -13.74
C ASN A 446 -20.11 19.87 -13.72
N GLN A 447 -20.36 19.25 -14.89
CA GLN A 447 -20.41 17.79 -15.03
C GLN A 447 -21.23 17.05 -13.96
N GLY A 448 -22.38 17.62 -13.56
CA GLY A 448 -23.24 17.03 -12.53
C GLY A 448 -22.64 17.10 -11.12
N GLY A 449 -21.78 18.08 -10.84
CA GLY A 449 -21.13 18.30 -9.55
C GLY A 449 -19.91 17.41 -9.28
N LYS A 450 -19.55 16.50 -10.18
CA LYS A 450 -18.43 15.56 -10.00
C LYS A 450 -17.09 16.14 -10.43
N ARG A 451 -17.04 17.00 -11.47
CA ARG A 451 -15.83 17.59 -12.07
C ARG A 451 -16.11 18.94 -12.74
N LYS A 452 -15.09 19.74 -13.03
CA LYS A 452 -15.28 21.00 -13.78
C LYS A 452 -15.77 20.71 -15.21
N GLY A 453 -16.75 21.48 -15.70
CA GLY A 453 -17.20 21.44 -17.09
C GLY A 453 -16.07 21.76 -18.07
N ALA A 454 -15.99 21.01 -19.17
CA ALA A 454 -14.99 21.22 -20.20
C ALA A 454 -15.63 21.17 -21.60
N VAL A 455 -15.38 22.21 -22.38
CA VAL A 455 -15.83 22.35 -23.77
C VAL A 455 -14.69 22.98 -24.58
N CYS A 456 -14.48 22.48 -25.79
CA CYS A 456 -13.53 23.01 -26.75
C CYS A 456 -14.31 23.55 -27.95
N ALA A 457 -14.13 24.84 -28.25
CA ALA A 457 -14.64 25.44 -29.47
C ALA A 457 -13.57 25.33 -30.58
N TYR A 458 -14.01 25.00 -31.79
CA TYR A 458 -13.20 24.93 -32.99
C TYR A 458 -13.67 25.99 -33.99
N LEU A 459 -12.72 26.63 -34.68
CA LEU A 459 -12.96 27.65 -35.68
C LEU A 459 -11.92 27.50 -36.80
N GLU A 460 -12.35 27.44 -38.06
CA GLU A 460 -11.41 27.35 -39.18
C GLU A 460 -10.59 28.65 -39.35
N THR A 461 -9.34 28.50 -39.79
CA THR A 461 -8.33 29.58 -39.78
C THR A 461 -8.61 30.74 -40.72
N TRP A 462 -9.52 30.56 -41.68
CA TRP A 462 -9.94 31.62 -42.61
C TRP A 462 -11.13 32.42 -42.08
N HIS A 463 -11.72 32.02 -40.96
CA HIS A 463 -12.86 32.70 -40.37
C HIS A 463 -12.49 34.14 -39.98
N LEU A 464 -13.36 35.11 -40.25
CA LEU A 464 -13.02 36.53 -40.09
C LEU A 464 -12.79 36.92 -38.62
N ASP A 465 -13.42 36.22 -37.67
CA ASP A 465 -13.18 36.40 -36.22
C ASP A 465 -11.94 35.65 -35.67
N ILE A 466 -11.09 35.05 -36.51
CA ILE A 466 -9.98 34.20 -36.06
C ILE A 466 -8.97 34.92 -35.16
N GLU A 467 -8.68 36.19 -35.44
CA GLU A 467 -7.72 36.98 -34.65
C GLU A 467 -8.21 37.21 -33.23
N GLU A 468 -9.51 37.50 -33.04
CA GLU A 468 -10.11 37.62 -31.71
C GLU A 468 -10.18 36.25 -31.02
N PHE A 469 -10.50 35.19 -31.77
CA PHE A 469 -10.65 33.84 -31.26
C PHE A 469 -9.37 33.28 -30.61
N VAL A 470 -8.20 33.49 -31.22
CA VAL A 470 -6.91 32.99 -30.69
C VAL A 470 -6.49 33.71 -29.41
N GLU A 471 -7.07 34.88 -29.12
CA GLU A 471 -6.74 35.68 -27.93
C GLU A 471 -7.66 35.42 -26.73
N LEU A 472 -8.75 34.64 -26.89
CA LEU A 472 -9.78 34.40 -25.86
C LEU A 472 -9.26 33.85 -24.51
N ARG A 473 -8.05 33.31 -24.48
CA ARG A 473 -7.42 32.73 -23.28
C ARG A 473 -6.25 33.55 -22.73
N LYS A 474 -5.98 34.75 -23.26
CA LYS A 474 -5.01 35.68 -22.66
C LYS A 474 -5.44 36.04 -21.24
N ASN A 475 -4.47 36.16 -20.34
CA ASN A 475 -4.72 36.56 -18.95
C ASN A 475 -5.04 38.07 -18.83
N THR A 476 -4.52 38.87 -19.76
CA THR A 476 -4.62 40.33 -19.80
C THR A 476 -4.62 40.83 -21.24
#